data_AF-M0E289-F1
#
_entry.id   AF-M0E289-F1
#
_cell.length_a   1.000
_cell.length_b   1.000
_cell.length_c   1.000
_cell.angle_alpha   90.00
_cell.angle_beta   90.00
_cell.angle_gamma   90.00
#
_symmetry.space_group_name_H-M   'P 1'
#
loop_
_entity.id
_entity.type
_entity.pdbx_description
1 polymer ?
#
loop_
_entity_poly.entity_id
_entity_poly.type
_entity_poly.pdbx_seq_one_letter_code
_entity_poly.pdbx_strand_id
1 'polypeptide(L)' 'MNSRVILPLSIFGAFLLGFGLSFVIFPDPTGVLPLAGGVVLTGVLSPVFYVGLQRIAASNERST' A
#
# COMPACT_ATOMS: atom_id res chain seq x y z
N MET A 1 -2.48 -18.42 -1.50
CA MET A 1 -3.44 -17.26 -1.48
C MET A 1 -3.63 -16.74 -2.91
N ASN A 2 -4.87 -16.61 -3.42
CA ASN A 2 -5.08 -16.28 -4.84
C ASN A 2 -4.62 -14.84 -5.15
N SER A 3 -4.00 -14.64 -6.31
CA SER A 3 -3.52 -13.32 -6.78
C SER A 3 -4.63 -12.25 -6.79
N ARG A 4 -5.89 -12.68 -6.98
CA ARG A 4 -7.09 -11.84 -6.88
C ARG A 4 -7.36 -11.24 -5.50
N VAL A 5 -6.82 -11.82 -4.43
CA VAL A 5 -6.95 -11.33 -3.04
C VAL A 5 -5.72 -10.52 -2.62
N ILE A 6 -4.54 -10.90 -3.11
CA ILE A 6 -3.27 -10.22 -2.82
C ILE A 6 -3.31 -8.79 -3.36
N LEU A 7 -3.80 -8.61 -4.58
CA LEU A 7 -3.85 -7.30 -5.23
C LEU A 7 -4.66 -6.25 -4.44
N PRO A 8 -5.95 -6.47 -4.11
CA PRO A 8 -6.72 -5.49 -3.34
C PRO A 8 -6.15 -5.28 -1.93
N LEU A 9 -5.63 -6.32 -1.28
CA LEU A 9 -5.02 -6.20 0.06
C LEU A 9 -3.75 -5.34 0.03
N SER A 10 -2.96 -5.46 -1.04
CA SER A 10 -1.74 -4.68 -1.24
C SER A 10 -2.05 -3.21 -1.49
N ILE A 11 -3.06 -2.93 -2.32
CA ILE A 11 -3.53 -1.56 -2.57
C ILE A 11 -4.07 -0.94 -1.28
N PHE A 12 -4.86 -1.70 -0.51
CA PHE A 12 -5.43 -1.21 0.75
C PHE A 12 -4.36 -0.91 1.80
N GLY A 13 -3.38 -1.80 1.97
CA GLY A 13 -2.24 -1.57 2.87
C GLY A 13 -1.40 -0.37 2.44
N ALA A 14 -1.09 -0.28 1.15
CA ALA A 14 -0.36 0.85 0.57
C ALA A 14 -1.13 2.17 0.72
N PHE A 15 -2.45 2.14 0.60
CA PHE A 15 -3.31 3.31 0.77
C PHE A 15 -3.27 3.83 2.20
N LEU A 16 -3.48 2.97 3.21
CA LEU A 16 -3.49 3.41 4.60
C LEU A 16 -2.17 4.05 5.01
N LEU A 17 -1.04 3.44 4.64
CA LEU A 17 0.27 4.00 4.93
C LEU A 17 0.60 5.22 4.08
N GLY A 18 0.38 5.15 2.77
CA GLY A 18 0.72 6.20 1.83
C GLY A 18 -0.05 7.49 2.08
N PHE A 19 -1.35 7.35 2.35
CA PHE A 19 -2.24 8.45 2.68
C PHE A 19 -1.93 9.00 4.07
N GLY A 20 -1.75 8.13 5.08
CA GLY A 20 -1.40 8.55 6.43
C GLY A 20 -0.08 9.33 6.49
N LEU A 21 0.96 8.86 5.81
CA LEU A 21 2.25 9.58 5.72
C LEU A 21 2.10 10.94 5.05
N SER A 22 1.23 11.05 4.03
CA SER A 22 1.08 12.29 3.28
C SER A 22 0.50 13.42 4.13
N PHE A 23 -0.41 13.12 5.07
CA PHE A 23 -0.91 14.12 6.02
C PHE A 23 0.14 14.58 7.04
N VAL A 24 1.09 13.71 7.39
CA VAL A 24 2.18 14.04 8.31
C VAL A 24 3.26 14.87 7.63
N ILE A 25 3.60 14.52 6.38
CA ILE A 25 4.69 15.13 5.61
C ILE A 25 4.27 16.46 4.98
N PHE A 26 3.02 16.56 4.51
CA PHE A 26 2.50 17.75 3.84
C PHE A 26 1.42 18.43 4.71
N PRO A 27 1.81 19.32 5.64
CA PRO A 27 0.84 20.10 6.41
C PRO A 27 0.26 21.21 5.52
N ASP A 28 -0.69 20.84 4.66
CA ASP A 28 -1.43 21.75 3.78
C ASP A 28 -2.85 21.95 4.30
N PRO A 29 -3.24 23.18 4.67
CA PRO A 29 -4.57 23.47 5.22
C PRO A 29 -5.70 23.21 4.21
N THR A 30 -5.40 23.16 2.91
CA THR A 30 -6.40 22.87 1.87
C THR A 30 -6.59 21.36 1.64
N GLY A 31 -5.66 20.53 2.12
CA GLY A 31 -5.67 19.09 1.96
C GLY A 31 -5.30 18.59 0.56
N VAL A 32 -5.01 19.47 -0.40
CA VAL A 32 -4.69 19.11 -1.77
C VAL A 32 -3.34 18.39 -1.85
N LEU A 33 -2.33 18.87 -1.12
CA LEU A 33 -1.01 18.23 -1.10
C LEU A 33 -1.03 16.83 -0.43
N PRO A 34 -1.70 16.63 0.73
CA PRO A 34 -1.92 15.30 1.30
C PRO A 34 -2.63 14.34 0.35
N LEU A 35 -3.63 14.81 -0.40
CA LEU A 35 -4.36 13.97 -1.36
C LEU A 35 -3.47 13.56 -2.53
N ALA A 36 -2.81 14.52 -3.18
CA ALA A 36 -1.92 14.25 -4.30
C ALA A 36 -0.74 13.35 -3.88
N GLY A 37 -0.11 13.68 -2.75
CA GLY A 37 0.95 12.90 -2.15
C GLY A 37 0.48 11.49 -1.81
N GLY A 38 -0.71 11.35 -1.22
CA GLY A 38 -1.30 10.08 -0.83
C GLY A 38 -1.54 9.16 -2.02
N VAL A 39 -2.08 9.69 -3.12
CA VAL A 39 -2.28 8.93 -4.38
C VAL A 39 -0.94 8.47 -4.94
N VAL A 40 0.05 9.35 -5.01
CA VAL A 40 1.39 9.02 -5.53
C VAL A 40 2.05 7.97 -4.65
N LEU A 41 2.07 8.15 -3.32
CA LEU A 41 2.67 7.20 -2.38
C LEU A 41 1.96 5.85 -2.44
N THR A 42 0.63 5.83 -2.52
CA THR A 42 -0.14 4.59 -2.67
C THR A 42 0.26 3.84 -3.94
N GLY A 43 0.38 4.55 -5.06
CA GLY A 43 0.82 3.98 -6.33
C GLY A 43 2.22 3.37 -6.25
N VAL A 44 3.15 4.04 -5.55
CA VAL A 44 4.53 3.56 -5.37
C VAL A 44 4.62 2.40 -4.37
N LEU A 45 3.87 2.45 -3.27
CA LEU A 45 3.90 1.40 -2.24
C LEU A 45 3.13 0.14 -2.68
N SER A 46 2.11 0.26 -3.53
CA SER A 46 1.30 -0.87 -3.98
C SER A 46 2.12 -2.06 -4.55
N PRO A 47 3.06 -1.89 -5.49
CA PRO A 47 3.88 -2.99 -5.97
C PRO A 47 4.80 -3.58 -4.90
N VAL A 48 5.29 -2.76 -3.96
CA VAL A 48 6.13 -3.23 -2.83
C VAL A 48 5.31 -4.14 -1.92
N PHE A 49 4.09 -3.72 -1.57
CA PHE A 49 3.16 -4.53 -0.79
C PHE A 49 2.77 -5.81 -1.52
N TYR A 50 2.51 -5.74 -2.83
CA TYR A 50 2.16 -6.90 -3.64
C TYR A 50 3.24 -7.98 -3.64
N VAL A 51 4.50 -7.58 -3.90
CA VAL A 51 5.64 -8.52 -3.87
C VAL A 51 5.87 -9.06 -2.47
N GLY A 52 5.73 -8.22 -1.43
CA GLY A 52 5.85 -8.64 -0.04
C GLY A 52 4.81 -9.70 0.35
N LEU A 53 3.53 -9.41 0.10
CA LEU A 53 2.42 -10.34 0.36
C LEU A 53 2.51 -11.62 -0.46
N GLN A 54 2.97 -11.54 -1.72
CA GLN A 54 3.20 -12.73 -2.55
C GLN A 54 4.27 -13.64 -1.94
N ARG A 55 5.39 -13.08 -1.46
CA ARG A 55 6.45 -13.85 -0.79
C ARG A 55 5.94 -14.50 0.51
N ILE A 56 5.22 -13.74 1.33
CA ILE A 56 4.64 -14.24 2.59
C ILE A 56 3.68 -15.41 2.31
N ALA A 57 2.80 -15.26 1.31
CA ALA A 57 1.87 -16.31 0.92
C ALA A 57 2.59 -17.58 0.44
N ALA A 58 3.62 -17.44 -0.41
CA ALA A 58 4.42 -18.55 -0.90
C ALA A 58 5.21 -19.26 0.22
N SER A 59 5.74 -18.50 1.18
CA SER A 59 6.39 -19.07 2.37
C SER A 59 5.42 -19.86 3.24
N ASN A 60 4.18 -19.39 3.39
CA ASN A 60 3.16 -20.07 4.18
C ASN A 60 2.76 -21.42 3.56
N GLU A 61 2.62 -21.49 2.23
CA GLU A 61 2.31 -22.73 1.50
C GLU A 61 3.44 -23.77 1.56
N ARG A 62 4.70 -23.34 1.79
CA ARG A 62 5.85 -24.25 1.94
C ARG A 62 5.96 -24.84 3.35
N SER A 63 5.33 -24.23 4.35
CA SER A 63 5.42 -24.63 5.76
C SER A 63 4.32 -25.62 6.19
N THR A 64 3.31 -25.81 5.35
CA THR A 64 2.20 -26.76 5.52
C THR A 64 2.39 -27.96 4.62
#